data_AF-A0A1Y5I311-F1
#
_entry.id   AF-A0A1Y5I311-F1
#
_cell.length_a   1.000
_cell.length_b   1.000
_cell.length_c   1.000
_cell.angle_alpha   90.00
_cell.angle_beta   90.00
_cell.angle_gamma   90.00
#
_symmetry.space_group_name_H-M   'P 1'
#
loop_
_entity.id
_entity.type
_entity.pdbx_description
1 polymer ?
#
loop_
_entity_poly.entity_id
_entity_poly.type
_entity_poly.pdbx_seq_one_letter_code
_entity_poly.pdbx_strand_id
1 'polypeptide(L)' 'MAEALWNRCLDYLQDELPSQQYNTWIRPLQVEAEGDAILLFAPNRFVKDWVKDKYLHRIHEII' A
#
# COMPACT_ATOMS: atom_id res chain seq x y z
N MET A 1 -11.52 5.37 -9.61
CA MET A 1 -12.12 5.04 -8.30
C MET A 1 -11.12 4.34 -7.37
N ALA A 2 -10.39 3.33 -7.83
CA ALA A 2 -9.41 2.65 -6.99
C ALA A 2 -8.23 3.53 -6.52
N GLU A 3 -7.74 4.47 -7.34
CA GLU A 3 -6.72 5.44 -6.88
C GLU A 3 -7.19 6.26 -5.68
N ALA A 4 -8.47 6.64 -5.63
CA ALA A 4 -9.02 7.38 -4.49
C ALA A 4 -9.12 6.51 -3.23
N LEU A 5 -9.39 5.21 -3.39
CA LEU A 5 -9.42 4.25 -2.30
C LEU A 5 -8.00 3.97 -1.76
N TRP A 6 -7.03 3.84 -2.66
CA TRP A 6 -5.62 3.72 -2.29
C TRP A 6 -5.11 4.97 -1.59
N ASN A 7 -5.43 6.18 -2.07
CA ASN A 7 -5.04 7.41 -1.38
C ASN A 7 -5.61 7.48 0.03
N ARG A 8 -6.85 7.02 0.26
CA ARG A 8 -7.38 6.88 1.62
C ARG A 8 -6.60 5.85 2.43
N CYS A 9 -6.27 4.70 1.83
CA CYS A 9 -5.44 3.69 2.48
C CYS A 9 -4.06 4.24 2.88
N LEU A 10 -3.44 5.05 2.01
CA LEU A 10 -2.20 5.76 2.28
C LEU A 10 -2.34 6.71 3.47
N ASP A 11 -3.41 7.51 3.54
CA ASP A 11 -3.67 8.41 4.66
C ASP A 11 -3.79 7.64 5.99
N TYR A 12 -4.56 6.54 6.00
CA TYR A 12 -4.67 5.67 7.19
C TYR A 12 -3.34 5.04 7.58
N LEU A 13 -2.59 4.50 6.61
CA LEU A 13 -1.28 3.90 6.86
C LEU A 13 -0.25 4.94 7.30
N GLN A 14 -0.36 6.19 6.87
CA GLN A 14 0.52 7.28 7.27
C GLN A 14 0.30 7.67 8.74
N ASP A 15 -0.95 7.63 9.22
CA ASP A 15 -1.29 7.90 10.61
C ASP A 15 -0.97 6.70 11.53
N GLU A 16 -1.07 5.47 11.02
CA GLU A 16 -0.80 4.24 11.78
C GLU A 16 0.69 3.90 11.86
N LEU A 17 1.46 4.18 10.81
CA LEU A 17 2.86 3.80 10.70
C LEU A 17 3.80 4.96 11.01
N PRO A 18 4.97 4.69 11.64
CA PRO A 18 6.02 5.69 11.76
C PRO A 18 6.44 6.21 10.39
N SER A 19 6.67 7.52 10.27
CA SER A 19 7.00 8.18 8.99
C SER A 19 8.18 7.52 8.24
N GLN A 20 9.13 6.94 8.97
CA GLN A 20 10.25 6.19 8.38
C GLN A 20 9.79 4.90 7.67
N GLN A 21 8.89 4.12 8.29
CA GLN A 21 8.36 2.90 7.68
C GLN A 21 7.48 3.23 6.48
N TYR A 22 6.61 4.23 6.63
CA TYR A 22 5.75 4.69 5.54
C TYR A 22 6.57 5.14 4.33
N ASN A 23 7.55 6.02 4.52
CA ASN A 23 8.39 6.52 3.42
C ASN A 23 9.26 5.45 2.75
N THR A 24 9.61 4.38 3.48
CA THR A 24 10.48 3.31 2.97
C THR A 24 9.68 2.23 2.26
N TRP A 25 8.54 1.82 2.82
CA TRP A 25 7.80 0.63 2.37
C TRP A 25 6.53 0.97 1.60
N ILE A 26 5.81 2.02 1.99
CA ILE A 26 4.49 2.35 1.44
C ILE A 26 4.60 3.40 0.34
N ARG A 27 5.34 4.49 0.57
CA ARG A 27 5.51 5.60 -0.39
C ARG A 27 6.03 5.21 -1.77
N PRO A 28 6.97 4.24 -1.94
CA PRO A 28 7.43 3.87 -3.28
C PRO A 28 6.50 2.87 -3.99
N LEU A 29 5.41 2.43 -3.36
CA LEU A 29 4.44 1.56 -4.01
C LEU A 29 3.60 2.34 -5.00
N GLN A 30 3.39 1.75 -6.17
CA GLN A 30 2.45 2.24 -7.15
C GLN A 30 1.22 1.36 -7.15
N VAL A 31 0.07 1.95 -7.41
CA VAL A 31 -1.21 1.26 -7.47
C VAL A 31 -1.78 1.38 -8.87
N GLU A 32 -2.37 0.31 -9.37
CA GLU A 32 -3.14 0.34 -10.61
C GLU A 32 -4.51 -0.30 -10.38
N ALA A 33 -5.53 0.32 -10.95
CA ALA A 33 -6.90 -0.16 -10.89
C ALA A 33 -7.15 -1.10 -12.07
N GLU A 34 -7.44 -2.37 -11.81
CA GLU A 34 -7.82 -3.32 -12.85
C GLU A 34 -9.21 -3.89 -12.55
N GLY A 35 -10.24 -3.27 -13.14
CA GLY A 35 -11.64 -3.64 -12.89
C GLY A 35 -12.02 -3.47 -11.41
N ASP A 36 -12.36 -4.58 -10.76
CA ASP A 36 -12.70 -4.65 -9.33
C ASP A 36 -11.48 -4.99 -8.45
N ALA A 37 -10.29 -5.11 -9.03
CA ALA A 37 -9.06 -5.43 -8.32
C ALA A 37 -8.09 -4.24 -8.29
N ILE A 38 -7.21 -4.27 -7.29
CA ILE A 38 -6.13 -3.30 -7.11
C ILE A 38 -4.80 -4.04 -7.21
N LEU A 39 -3.97 -3.62 -8.16
CA LEU A 39 -2.62 -4.13 -8.34
C LEU A 39 -1.61 -3.23 -7.63
N LEU A 40 -0.79 -3.81 -6.77
CA LEU A 40 0.29 -3.12 -6.08
C LEU A 40 1.63 -3.46 -6.72
N PHE A 41 2.32 -2.43 -7.20
CA PHE A 41 3.65 -2.50 -7.76
C PHE A 41 4.66 -1.99 -6.75
N ALA A 42 5.66 -2.83 -6.46
CA ALA A 42 6.78 -2.45 -5.62
C ALA A 42 8.03 -2.22 -6.47
N PRO A 43 8.95 -1.33 -6.06
CA PRO A 43 10.17 -1.04 -6.79
C PRO A 43 11.13 -2.25 -6.86
N ASN A 44 11.01 -3.19 -5.92
CA ASN A 44 11.81 -4.41 -5.88
C ASN A 44 11.08 -5.51 -5.08
N ARG A 45 11.62 -6.73 -5.16
CA ARG A 45 11.04 -7.91 -4.48
C ARG A 45 11.06 -7.79 -2.95
N PHE A 46 12.07 -7.17 -2.35
CA PHE A 46 12.14 -7.03 -0.89
C PHE A 46 11.01 -6.16 -0.34
N VAL A 47 10.75 -5.01 -0.97
CA VAL A 47 9.61 -4.15 -0.62
C VAL A 47 8.30 -4.89 -0.85
N LYS A 48 8.17 -5.61 -1.98
CA LYS A 48 6.98 -6.43 -2.26
C LYS A 48 6.71 -7.44 -1.15
N ASP A 49 7.70 -8.24 -0.79
CA ASP A 49 7.55 -9.31 0.21
C ASP A 49 7.28 -8.73 1.60
N TRP A 50 7.94 -7.63 1.96
CA TRP A 50 7.72 -6.94 3.23
C TRP A 50 6.30 -6.39 3.33
N VAL A 51 5.83 -5.68 2.30
CA VAL A 51 4.47 -5.14 2.25
C VAL A 51 3.46 -6.28 2.23
N LYS A 52 3.75 -7.36 1.50
CA LYS A 52 2.90 -8.54 1.44
C LYS A 52 2.75 -9.22 2.81
N ASP A 53 3.83 -9.33 3.57
CA ASP A 53 3.82 -10.00 4.88
C ASP A 53 3.24 -9.11 6.00
N LYS A 54 3.58 -7.82 6.00
CA LYS A 54 3.24 -6.91 7.10
C LYS A 54 2.00 -6.07 6.87
N TYR A 55 1.78 -5.59 5.65
CA TYR A 55 0.78 -4.56 5.37
C TYR A 55 -0.37 -5.07 4.51
N LEU A 56 -0.22 -6.19 3.80
CA LEU A 56 -1.28 -6.73 2.94
C LEU A 56 -2.57 -6.97 3.70
N HIS A 57 -2.48 -7.58 4.89
CA HIS A 57 -3.64 -7.81 5.73
C HIS A 57 -4.33 -6.49 6.08
N ARG A 58 -3.55 -5.48 6.48
CA ARG A 58 -4.08 -4.16 6.86
C ARG A 58 -4.71 -3.42 5.67
N ILE A 59 -4.06 -3.47 4.51
CA ILE A 59 -4.57 -2.89 3.26
C ILE A 59 -5.93 -3.54 2.91
N HIS A 60 -6.05 -4.85 3.05
CA HIS A 60 -7.31 -5.58 2.83
C HIS A 60 -8.43 -5.22 3.83
N GLU A 61 -8.12 -4.72 5.03
CA GLU A 61 -9.15 -4.27 5.98
C GLU A 61 -9.68 -2.87 5.64
N ILE A 62 -8.88 -2.06 4.95
CA ILE A 62 -9.22 -0.66 4.62
C ILE A 62 -9.95 -0.56 3.27
N ILE A 63 -9.70 -1.52 2.36
CA ILE A 63 -10.14 -1.54 0.96
C ILE A 63 -11.34 -2.46 0.75
#